data_AF-A0A2D4GXX7-F1
#
_entry.id   AF-A0A2D4GXX7-F1
#
_cell.length_a   1.000
_cell.length_b   1.000
_cell.length_c   1.000
_cell.angle_alpha   90.00
_cell.angle_beta   90.00
_cell.angle_gamma   90.00
#
_symmetry.space_group_name_H-M   'P 1'
#
loop_
_entity.id
_entity.type
_entity.pdbx_description
1 polymer ?
#
loop_
_entity_poly.entity_id
_entity_poly.type
_entity_poly.pdbx_seq_one_letter_code
_entity_poly.pdbx_strand_id
1 'polypeptide(L)'
;GFCCSCIVGYKGNGRQCVAEGSPQRVNGKVKGRIFVGNNPIPVVFEDTDLHSYVVMNHGRAYTAISTIPEPLGFSLLPLGSIGGIIGWMFAVEQEGYQNGFSVTGGEFTRQAEVTFLSNNEKLTIKQKFSGIDEHGHLTISTELEGKVPEIPFGSSVHIEPYTEIYHSSSSVITSSSTREYTVTEPERNGVSPTYTVSYQWRQTISFDECIHDDSHHSGSATQQLSVDSVFV
;
A
#
# COMPACT_ATOMS: atom_id res chain seq x y z
N GLY A 1 9.95 4.90 -31.94
CA GLY A 1 9.80 6.20 -31.24
C GLY A 1 11.01 6.40 -30.34
N PHE A 2 10.84 7.03 -29.18
CA PHE A 2 11.91 7.24 -28.21
C PHE A 2 11.44 6.86 -26.80
N CYS A 3 12.40 6.63 -25.89
CA CYS A 3 12.15 6.43 -24.46
C CYS A 3 12.87 7.50 -23.65
N CYS A 4 12.36 7.79 -22.46
CA CYS A 4 12.98 8.72 -21.51
C CYS A 4 13.81 7.94 -20.50
N SER A 5 14.87 8.56 -20.00
CA SER A 5 15.64 8.06 -18.86
C SER A 5 15.96 9.20 -17.90
N CYS A 6 15.96 8.91 -16.60
CA CYS A 6 16.39 9.89 -15.61
C CYS A 6 17.90 10.11 -15.72
N ILE A 7 18.34 11.34 -15.50
CA ILE A 7 19.76 11.69 -15.43
C ILE A 7 20.41 11.13 -14.16
N VAL A 8 21.75 11.09 -14.13
CA VAL A 8 22.52 10.65 -12.96
C VAL A 8 22.13 11.46 -11.71
N GLY A 9 21.97 10.78 -10.57
CA GLY A 9 21.52 11.38 -9.30
C GLY A 9 20.00 11.50 -9.16
N TYR A 10 19.24 11.03 -10.16
CA TYR A 10 17.78 10.96 -10.13
C TYR A 10 17.31 9.52 -10.39
N LYS A 11 16.16 9.16 -9.80
CA LYS A 11 15.50 7.85 -9.94
C LYS A 11 14.08 8.03 -10.48
N GLY A 12 13.57 7.02 -11.18
CA GLY A 12 12.25 7.02 -11.80
C GLY A 12 12.23 6.35 -13.17
N ASN A 13 11.12 6.48 -13.90
CA ASN A 13 10.90 5.85 -15.22
C ASN A 13 11.29 6.76 -16.41
N GLY A 14 12.02 7.84 -16.16
CA GLY A 14 12.40 8.85 -17.16
C GLY A 14 11.34 9.91 -17.46
N ARG A 15 10.05 9.58 -17.34
CA ARG A 15 8.97 10.59 -17.43
C ARG A 15 8.82 11.35 -16.13
N GLN A 16 8.89 10.62 -15.01
CA GLN A 16 8.85 11.14 -13.66
C GLN A 16 10.20 10.81 -13.01
N CYS A 17 10.89 11.82 -12.51
CA CYS A 17 12.22 11.66 -11.92
C CYS A 17 12.32 12.47 -10.62
N VAL A 18 12.87 11.86 -9.57
CA VAL A 18 13.12 12.49 -8.27
C VAL A 18 14.58 12.36 -7.89
N ALA A 19 15.13 13.37 -7.21
CA ALA A 19 16.52 13.36 -6.78
C ALA A 19 16.75 12.27 -5.72
N GLU A 20 17.86 11.56 -5.80
CA GLU A 20 18.24 10.57 -4.79
C GLU A 20 18.40 11.23 -3.41
N GLY A 21 17.97 10.52 -2.36
CA GLY A 21 17.98 11.01 -0.98
C GLY A 21 16.99 12.15 -0.68
N SER A 22 16.23 12.65 -1.65
CA SER A 22 15.25 13.71 -1.42
C SER A 22 14.00 13.19 -0.71
N PRO A 23 13.40 13.98 0.20
CA PRO A 23 12.11 13.64 0.78
C PRO A 23 11.00 13.79 -0.25
N GLN A 24 10.09 12.82 -0.27
CA GLN A 24 8.92 12.77 -1.13
C GLN A 24 7.65 12.80 -0.27
N ARG A 25 6.66 13.54 -0.76
CA ARG A 25 5.33 13.63 -0.14
C ARG A 25 4.30 13.04 -1.08
N VAL A 26 3.40 12.25 -0.53
CA VAL A 26 2.24 11.71 -1.25
C VAL A 26 0.98 12.28 -0.62
N ASN A 27 0.12 12.88 -1.43
CA ASN A 27 -1.14 13.47 -0.99
C ASN A 27 -2.30 12.86 -1.74
N GLY A 28 -3.43 12.70 -1.06
CA GLY A 28 -4.59 12.10 -1.68
C GLY A 28 -5.86 12.17 -0.87
N LYS A 29 -6.93 11.71 -1.50
CA LYS A 29 -8.24 11.52 -0.88
C LYS A 29 -8.57 10.04 -0.76
N VAL A 30 -9.28 9.70 0.30
CA VAL A 30 -9.80 8.38 0.59
C VAL A 30 -11.31 8.50 0.72
N LYS A 31 -12.01 7.62 0.01
CA LYS A 31 -13.44 7.41 0.17
C LYS A 31 -13.72 5.93 0.43
N GLY A 32 -14.80 5.64 1.11
CA GLY A 32 -15.19 4.26 1.31
C GLY A 32 -16.62 4.03 1.74
N ARG A 33 -17.06 2.78 1.50
CA ARG A 33 -18.33 2.22 1.94
C ARG A 33 -18.03 0.85 2.55
N ILE A 34 -17.99 0.80 3.88
CA ILE A 34 -17.46 -0.36 4.62
C ILE A 34 -18.49 -0.87 5.64
N PHE A 35 -18.79 -2.16 5.57
CA PHE A 35 -19.54 -2.88 6.59
C PHE A 35 -18.58 -3.39 7.67
N VAL A 36 -18.95 -3.25 8.95
CA VAL A 36 -18.13 -3.66 10.09
C VAL A 36 -18.82 -4.79 10.85
N GLY A 37 -18.14 -5.92 11.01
CA GLY A 37 -18.66 -7.08 11.73
C GLY A 37 -20.04 -7.49 11.21
N ASN A 38 -21.03 -7.65 12.07
CA ASN A 38 -22.38 -8.04 11.66
C ASN A 38 -23.33 -6.85 11.44
N ASN A 39 -22.83 -5.61 11.44
CA ASN A 39 -23.66 -4.43 11.24
C ASN A 39 -24.21 -4.37 9.80
N PRO A 40 -25.54 -4.36 9.59
CA PRO A 40 -26.13 -4.32 8.26
C PRO A 40 -26.05 -2.94 7.59
N ILE A 41 -25.65 -1.90 8.33
CA ILE A 41 -25.52 -0.53 7.81
C ILE A 41 -24.03 -0.24 7.59
N PRO A 42 -23.62 0.11 6.34
CA PRO A 42 -22.24 0.46 6.09
C PRO A 42 -21.93 1.88 6.58
N VAL A 43 -20.69 2.07 7.00
CA VAL A 43 -20.13 3.40 7.24
C VAL A 43 -19.64 3.95 5.90
N VAL A 44 -20.06 5.18 5.56
CA VAL A 44 -19.71 5.86 4.32
C VAL A 44 -18.96 7.15 4.62
N PHE A 45 -17.88 7.40 3.89
CA PHE A 45 -17.07 8.63 3.99
C PHE A 45 -16.44 8.94 2.63
N GLU A 46 -16.26 10.21 2.29
CA GLU A 46 -15.84 10.62 0.93
C GLU A 46 -14.69 11.63 0.86
N ASP A 47 -14.43 12.37 1.95
CA ASP A 47 -13.45 13.48 1.95
C ASP A 47 -12.39 13.31 3.05
N THR A 48 -11.86 12.09 3.16
CA THR A 48 -10.80 11.77 4.12
C THR A 48 -9.44 11.98 3.49
N ASP A 49 -8.59 12.80 4.12
CA ASP A 49 -7.23 13.06 3.63
C ASP A 49 -6.26 11.92 3.94
N LEU A 50 -5.41 11.60 2.96
CA LEU A 50 -4.24 10.76 3.11
C LEU A 50 -2.99 11.60 2.85
N HIS A 51 -2.10 11.63 3.84
CA HIS A 51 -0.78 12.24 3.73
C HIS A 51 0.29 11.19 4.00
N SER A 52 1.29 11.10 3.13
CA SER A 52 2.43 10.22 3.33
C SER A 52 3.75 10.96 3.16
N TYR A 53 4.73 10.55 3.96
CA TYR A 53 6.09 11.04 3.91
C TYR A 53 7.06 9.87 3.80
N VAL A 54 8.00 9.98 2.87
CA VAL A 54 9.03 8.98 2.61
C VAL A 54 10.31 9.67 2.16
N VAL A 55 11.46 9.09 2.50
CA VAL A 55 12.75 9.58 2.03
C VAL A 55 13.36 8.50 1.15
N MET A 56 13.76 8.89 -0.05
CA MET A 56 14.46 8.00 -0.99
C MET A 56 15.65 7.33 -0.30
N ASN A 57 15.83 6.03 -0.50
CA ASN A 57 16.89 5.20 0.09
C ASN A 57 16.84 5.02 1.63
N HIS A 58 15.80 5.49 2.32
CA HIS A 58 15.61 5.19 3.75
C HIS A 58 14.73 3.97 4.03
N GLY A 59 13.92 3.54 3.05
CA GLY A 59 13.10 2.33 3.15
C GLY A 59 11.92 2.40 4.13
N ARG A 60 11.54 3.61 4.58
CA ARG A 60 10.44 3.82 5.52
C ARG A 60 9.43 4.80 4.96
N ALA A 61 8.16 4.40 4.94
CA ALA A 61 7.03 5.25 4.56
C ALA A 61 6.13 5.46 5.78
N TYR A 62 5.78 6.72 6.04
CA TYR A 62 4.88 7.12 7.12
C TYR A 62 3.60 7.63 6.50
N THR A 63 2.48 6.97 6.74
CA THR A 63 1.19 7.36 6.17
C THR A 63 0.20 7.68 7.28
N ALA A 64 -0.43 8.85 7.18
CA ALA A 64 -1.53 9.29 8.03
C ALA A 64 -2.80 9.40 7.19
N ILE A 65 -3.88 8.83 7.70
CA ILE A 65 -5.22 8.99 7.12
C ILE A 65 -6.08 9.66 8.21
N SER A 66 -6.44 10.92 8.01
CA SER A 66 -7.17 11.70 9.02
C SER A 66 -8.68 11.51 8.89
N THR A 67 -9.46 12.02 9.85
CA THR A 67 -10.94 12.08 9.76
C THR A 67 -11.63 10.74 9.47
N ILE A 68 -11.01 9.62 9.87
CA ILE A 68 -11.65 8.31 9.81
C ILE A 68 -12.83 8.28 10.79
N PRO A 69 -14.03 7.87 10.36
CA PRO A 69 -15.17 7.70 11.26
C PRO A 69 -14.83 6.75 12.41
N GLU A 70 -15.20 7.13 13.64
CA GLU A 70 -14.93 6.36 14.86
C GLU A 70 -15.32 4.86 14.76
N PRO A 71 -16.47 4.47 14.15
CA PRO A 71 -16.84 3.05 14.03
C PRO A 71 -15.89 2.23 13.15
N LEU A 72 -15.04 2.87 12.35
CA LEU A 72 -14.06 2.19 11.47
C LEU A 72 -12.65 2.17 12.05
N GLY A 73 -12.27 3.14 12.89
CA GLY A 73 -10.88 3.41 13.27
C GLY A 73 -10.08 2.15 13.62
N PHE A 74 -10.55 1.40 14.63
CA PHE A 74 -9.87 0.18 15.10
C PHE A 74 -9.94 -0.97 14.09
N SER A 75 -11.08 -1.13 13.40
CA SER A 75 -11.29 -2.20 12.41
C SER A 75 -10.47 -2.03 11.12
N LEU A 76 -9.93 -0.83 10.87
CA LEU A 76 -9.01 -0.57 9.75
C LEU A 76 -7.52 -0.79 10.11
N LEU A 77 -7.17 -0.94 11.39
CA LEU A 77 -5.76 -1.13 11.82
C LEU A 77 -5.03 -2.27 11.10
N PRO A 78 -5.63 -3.44 10.82
CA PRO A 78 -4.94 -4.51 10.08
C PRO A 78 -4.59 -4.15 8.64
N LEU A 79 -5.15 -3.06 8.10
CA LEU A 79 -5.05 -2.70 6.68
C LEU A 79 -3.84 -1.82 6.37
N GLY A 80 -2.70 -2.06 7.04
CA GLY A 80 -1.46 -1.31 6.83
C GLY A 80 -1.00 -1.26 5.37
N SER A 81 -1.39 -2.23 4.53
CA SER A 81 -1.11 -2.26 3.09
C SER A 81 -1.76 -1.10 2.30
N ILE A 82 -2.73 -0.37 2.87
CA ILE A 82 -3.26 0.88 2.27
C ILE A 82 -2.13 1.91 2.10
N GLY A 83 -1.29 2.09 3.13
CA GLY A 83 -0.08 2.89 3.07
C GLY A 83 1.16 2.11 2.60
N GLY A 84 1.18 0.79 2.80
CA GLY A 84 2.30 -0.08 2.46
C GLY A 84 2.70 -0.07 0.97
N ILE A 85 1.75 0.22 0.06
CA ILE A 85 2.08 0.41 -1.36
C ILE A 85 3.08 1.55 -1.60
N ILE A 86 3.08 2.59 -0.76
CA ILE A 86 4.05 3.70 -0.83
C ILE A 86 5.43 3.20 -0.35
N GLY A 87 5.46 2.30 0.63
CA GLY A 87 6.68 1.59 1.03
C GLY A 87 7.26 0.76 -0.11
N TRP A 88 6.43 0.06 -0.89
CA TRP A 88 6.84 -0.65 -2.11
C TRP A 88 7.38 0.29 -3.19
N MET A 89 6.73 1.44 -3.40
CA MET A 89 7.19 2.45 -4.37
C MET A 89 8.61 2.93 -4.07
N PHE A 90 8.95 3.06 -2.79
CA PHE A 90 10.19 3.70 -2.34
C PHE A 90 11.08 2.79 -1.50
N ALA A 91 10.94 1.48 -1.71
CA ALA A 91 11.81 0.49 -1.09
C ALA A 91 13.28 0.78 -1.44
N VAL A 92 14.18 0.43 -0.52
CA VAL A 92 15.63 0.54 -0.78
C VAL A 92 16.00 -0.47 -1.85
N GLU A 93 16.43 0.05 -3.00
CA GLU A 93 16.88 -0.79 -4.11
C GLU A 93 18.14 -1.55 -3.72
N GLN A 94 18.18 -2.83 -4.07
CA GLN A 94 19.39 -3.64 -4.04
C GLN A 94 19.93 -3.76 -5.47
N GLU A 95 21.21 -4.11 -5.62
CA GLU A 95 21.83 -4.27 -6.94
C GLU A 95 21.01 -5.22 -7.83
N GLY A 96 20.62 -4.77 -9.02
CA GLY A 96 19.80 -5.54 -9.96
C GLY A 96 18.29 -5.56 -9.70
N TYR A 97 17.82 -4.83 -8.68
CA TYR A 97 16.40 -4.74 -8.32
C TYR A 97 15.91 -3.29 -8.32
N GLN A 98 14.65 -3.08 -8.71
CA GLN A 98 14.04 -1.76 -8.84
C GLN A 98 12.80 -1.66 -7.96
N ASN A 99 12.65 -0.54 -7.26
CA ASN A 99 11.45 -0.27 -6.50
C ASN A 99 10.28 0.18 -7.40
N GLY A 100 9.09 0.29 -6.82
CA GLY A 100 7.89 0.62 -7.60
C GLY A 100 7.95 1.99 -8.29
N PHE A 101 8.68 2.97 -7.73
CA PHE A 101 8.81 4.30 -8.34
C PHE A 101 9.73 4.27 -9.56
N SER A 102 10.85 3.54 -9.49
CA SER A 102 11.75 3.34 -10.64
C SER A 102 11.04 2.64 -11.80
N VAL A 103 10.14 1.69 -11.50
CA VAL A 103 9.36 0.97 -12.53
C VAL A 103 8.24 1.84 -13.11
N THR A 104 7.44 2.49 -12.27
CA THR A 104 6.16 3.10 -12.69
C THR A 104 6.19 4.61 -12.83
N GLY A 105 7.23 5.28 -12.32
CA GLY A 105 7.25 6.74 -12.17
C GLY A 105 6.17 7.29 -11.22
N GLY A 106 5.51 6.43 -10.42
CA GLY A 106 4.34 6.83 -9.65
C GLY A 106 3.09 7.05 -10.49
N GLU A 107 3.04 6.53 -11.72
CA GLU A 107 1.86 6.55 -12.58
C GLU A 107 1.34 5.11 -12.76
N PHE A 108 0.41 4.68 -11.90
CA PHE A 108 -0.13 3.32 -11.95
C PHE A 108 -1.52 3.21 -11.30
N THR A 109 -2.20 2.12 -11.61
CA THR A 109 -3.42 1.70 -10.91
C THR A 109 -3.14 0.43 -10.12
N ARG A 110 -3.55 0.40 -8.85
CA ARG A 110 -3.54 -0.78 -8.00
C ARG A 110 -4.97 -1.21 -7.72
N GLN A 111 -5.24 -2.48 -7.91
CA GLN A 111 -6.44 -3.15 -7.44
C GLN A 111 -6.01 -4.23 -6.45
N ALA A 112 -6.51 -4.15 -5.21
CA ALA A 112 -6.24 -5.13 -4.17
C ALA A 112 -7.52 -5.65 -3.55
N GLU A 113 -7.49 -6.91 -3.12
CA GLU A 113 -8.53 -7.55 -2.32
C GLU A 113 -7.85 -8.13 -1.07
N VAL A 114 -8.42 -7.87 0.10
CA VAL A 114 -8.10 -8.58 1.33
C VAL A 114 -9.29 -9.45 1.72
N THR A 115 -9.03 -10.73 1.95
CA THR A 115 -10.01 -11.69 2.46
C THR A 115 -9.65 -12.08 3.89
N PHE A 116 -10.53 -11.82 4.84
CA PHE A 116 -10.39 -12.26 6.23
C PHE A 116 -10.89 -13.71 6.34
N LEU A 117 -9.98 -14.63 6.67
CA LEU A 117 -10.22 -16.06 6.46
C LEU A 117 -11.18 -16.68 7.50
N SER A 118 -11.34 -16.06 8.65
CA SER A 118 -12.23 -16.54 9.73
C SER A 118 -13.71 -16.57 9.32
N ASN A 119 -14.13 -15.61 8.49
CA ASN A 119 -15.52 -15.40 8.10
C ASN A 119 -15.69 -15.18 6.59
N ASN A 120 -14.60 -15.30 5.82
CA ASN A 120 -14.55 -15.07 4.37
C ASN A 120 -15.08 -13.68 3.97
N GLU A 121 -14.90 -12.69 4.85
CA GLU A 121 -15.22 -11.29 4.57
C GLU A 121 -14.16 -10.67 3.66
N LYS A 122 -14.58 -9.72 2.82
CA LYS A 122 -13.73 -9.17 1.78
C LYS A 122 -13.82 -7.66 1.74
N LEU A 123 -12.67 -7.02 1.60
CA LEU A 123 -12.55 -5.60 1.29
C LEU A 123 -11.77 -5.43 -0.01
N THR A 124 -12.34 -4.68 -0.95
CA THR A 124 -11.70 -4.26 -2.19
C THR A 124 -11.10 -2.86 -2.00
N ILE A 125 -9.90 -2.68 -2.52
CA ILE A 125 -9.13 -1.44 -2.44
C ILE A 125 -8.69 -1.09 -3.85
N LYS A 126 -9.09 0.09 -4.32
CA LYS A 126 -8.64 0.64 -5.60
C LYS A 126 -7.84 1.90 -5.34
N GLN A 127 -6.62 1.94 -5.85
CA GLN A 127 -5.74 3.10 -5.72
C GLN A 127 -5.24 3.53 -7.09
N LYS A 128 -5.30 4.83 -7.38
CA LYS A 128 -4.75 5.42 -8.60
C LYS A 128 -3.68 6.43 -8.22
N PHE A 129 -2.47 6.21 -8.73
CA PHE A 129 -1.36 7.13 -8.64
C PHE A 129 -1.19 7.86 -9.97
N SER A 130 -1.08 9.19 -9.94
CA SER A 130 -1.08 10.03 -11.16
C SER A 130 0.22 10.82 -11.33
N GLY A 131 1.32 10.31 -10.78
CA GLY A 131 2.63 10.97 -10.84
C GLY A 131 2.71 12.20 -9.94
N ILE A 132 3.67 13.06 -10.26
CA ILE A 132 4.02 14.27 -9.52
C ILE A 132 3.17 15.44 -10.05
N ASP A 133 2.52 16.18 -9.15
CA ASP A 133 1.72 17.36 -9.49
C ASP A 133 2.56 18.63 -9.67
N GLU A 134 1.89 19.74 -9.99
CA GLU A 134 2.51 21.07 -10.16
C GLU A 134 3.20 21.62 -8.90
N HIS A 135 2.89 21.06 -7.73
CA HIS A 135 3.47 21.41 -6.44
C HIS A 135 4.64 20.50 -6.04
N GLY A 136 4.97 19.49 -6.85
CA GLY A 136 6.02 18.52 -6.56
C GLY A 136 5.58 17.39 -5.62
N HIS A 137 4.28 17.17 -5.44
CA HIS A 137 3.76 16.08 -4.63
C HIS A 137 3.33 14.90 -5.51
N LEU A 138 3.59 13.68 -5.05
CA LEU A 138 2.93 12.51 -5.62
C LEU A 138 1.46 12.50 -5.25
N THR A 139 0.62 12.10 -6.20
CA THR A 139 -0.83 12.09 -6.02
C THR A 139 -1.37 10.68 -5.94
N ILE A 140 -2.30 10.45 -5.01
CA ILE A 140 -3.02 9.19 -4.84
C ILE A 140 -4.52 9.44 -4.66
N SER A 141 -5.36 8.59 -5.26
CA SER A 141 -6.78 8.48 -4.94
C SER A 141 -7.07 7.06 -4.45
N THR A 142 -7.78 6.91 -3.33
CA THR A 142 -8.07 5.62 -2.70
C THR A 142 -9.58 5.41 -2.53
N GLU A 143 -10.08 4.27 -2.98
CA GLU A 143 -11.47 3.83 -2.82
C GLU A 143 -11.51 2.47 -2.10
N LEU A 144 -12.30 2.41 -1.03
CA LEU A 144 -12.47 1.23 -0.18
C LEU A 144 -13.93 0.75 -0.22
N GLU A 145 -14.17 -0.51 -0.57
CA GLU A 145 -15.53 -1.06 -0.62
C GLU A 145 -15.55 -2.51 -0.15
N GLY A 146 -16.45 -2.83 0.78
CA GLY A 146 -16.65 -4.20 1.25
C GLY A 146 -16.87 -4.30 2.75
N LYS A 147 -16.35 -5.36 3.35
CA LYS A 147 -16.62 -5.76 4.72
C LYS A 147 -15.32 -6.09 5.46
N VAL A 148 -15.24 -5.65 6.71
CA VAL A 148 -14.12 -5.94 7.62
C VAL A 148 -14.64 -6.51 8.94
N PRO A 149 -13.86 -7.37 9.62
CA PRO A 149 -14.17 -7.81 10.97
C PRO A 149 -14.22 -6.62 11.93
N GLU A 150 -15.08 -6.72 12.93
CA GLU A 150 -15.11 -5.75 14.02
C GLU A 150 -13.90 -5.97 14.93
N ILE A 151 -13.15 -4.90 15.21
CA ILE A 151 -12.11 -4.88 16.25
C ILE A 151 -12.62 -4.04 17.42
N PRO A 152 -12.60 -4.57 18.66
CA PRO A 152 -13.10 -3.85 19.82
C PRO A 152 -12.40 -2.50 20.02
N PHE A 153 -13.17 -1.50 20.44
CA PHE A 153 -12.65 -0.16 20.73
C PHE A 153 -11.50 -0.21 21.75
N GLY A 154 -10.42 0.51 21.46
CA GLY A 154 -9.22 0.58 22.32
C GLY A 154 -8.24 -0.58 22.15
N SER A 155 -8.51 -1.52 21.25
CA SER A 155 -7.57 -2.61 20.93
C SER A 155 -6.36 -2.09 20.17
N SER A 156 -5.24 -2.82 20.26
CA SER A 156 -4.08 -2.63 19.41
C SER A 156 -3.91 -3.81 18.46
N VAL A 157 -3.34 -3.56 17.27
CA VAL A 157 -3.02 -4.59 16.28
C VAL A 157 -1.50 -4.67 16.10
N HIS A 158 -0.98 -5.89 16.09
CA HIS A 158 0.42 -6.17 15.80
C HIS A 158 0.53 -7.03 14.54
N ILE A 159 1.47 -6.67 13.66
CA ILE A 159 1.75 -7.37 12.40
C ILE A 159 3.24 -7.72 12.42
N GLU A 160 3.55 -9.00 12.33
CA GLU A 160 4.93 -9.49 12.27
C GLU A 160 5.62 -9.10 10.95
N PRO A 161 6.97 -9.01 10.94
CA PRO A 161 7.74 -8.92 9.71
C PRO A 161 7.31 -9.95 8.67
N TYR A 162 7.28 -9.56 7.41
CA TYR A 162 6.87 -10.44 6.32
C TYR A 162 7.63 -10.16 5.02
N THR A 163 7.55 -11.11 4.10
CA THR A 163 8.02 -10.93 2.73
C THR A 163 6.86 -11.07 1.74
N GLU A 164 6.96 -10.34 0.63
CA GLU A 164 6.03 -10.44 -0.50
C GLU A 164 6.80 -10.69 -1.78
N ILE A 165 6.26 -11.60 -2.60
CA ILE A 165 6.80 -11.89 -3.91
C ILE A 165 5.94 -11.18 -4.95
N TYR A 166 6.57 -10.30 -5.72
CA TYR A 166 5.97 -9.56 -6.81
C TYR A 166 6.40 -10.18 -8.14
N HIS A 167 5.44 -10.69 -8.89
CA HIS A 167 5.65 -11.25 -10.21
C HIS A 167 5.33 -10.18 -11.27
N SER A 168 6.30 -9.91 -12.13
CA SER A 168 6.18 -8.93 -13.21
C SER A 168 5.97 -9.66 -14.53
N SER A 169 4.98 -9.23 -15.31
CA SER A 169 4.68 -9.75 -16.63
C SER A 169 4.22 -8.60 -17.52
N SER A 170 5.11 -8.10 -18.36
CA SER A 170 4.90 -6.84 -19.10
C SER A 170 4.53 -5.71 -18.12
N SER A 171 3.61 -4.82 -18.51
CA SER A 171 3.19 -3.67 -17.71
C SER A 171 2.18 -4.00 -16.60
N VAL A 172 2.26 -5.22 -16.06
CA VAL A 172 1.43 -5.72 -14.95
C VAL A 172 2.32 -6.42 -13.92
N ILE A 173 2.12 -6.06 -12.66
CA ILE A 173 2.74 -6.69 -11.50
C ILE A 173 1.64 -7.28 -10.62
N THR A 174 1.86 -8.51 -10.14
CA THR A 174 0.91 -9.20 -9.25
C THR A 174 1.59 -9.71 -8.00
N SER A 175 0.87 -9.75 -6.90
CA SER A 175 1.29 -10.47 -5.69
C SER A 175 0.10 -11.08 -4.96
N SER A 176 0.36 -12.17 -4.25
CA SER A 176 -0.59 -12.83 -3.36
C SER A 176 0.15 -13.29 -2.10
N SER A 177 -0.38 -12.96 -0.93
CA SER A 177 0.25 -13.26 0.35
C SER A 177 -0.81 -13.57 1.39
N THR A 178 -0.63 -14.67 2.12
CA THR A 178 -1.44 -14.99 3.31
C THR A 178 -0.59 -14.73 4.53
N ARG A 179 -1.12 -13.96 5.49
CA ARG A 179 -0.41 -13.67 6.75
C ARG A 179 -1.39 -13.65 7.91
N GLU A 180 -0.88 -13.26 9.06
CA GLU A 180 -1.65 -13.14 10.29
C GLU A 180 -1.38 -11.79 10.95
N TYR A 181 -2.35 -11.33 11.73
CA TYR A 181 -2.19 -10.20 12.63
C TYR A 181 -2.75 -10.58 14.00
N THR A 182 -2.17 -10.01 15.05
CA THR A 182 -2.59 -10.25 16.43
C THR A 182 -3.34 -9.04 16.94
N VAL A 183 -4.53 -9.25 17.50
CA VAL A 183 -5.31 -8.21 18.19
C VAL A 183 -5.10 -8.40 19.68
N THR A 184 -4.80 -7.31 20.39
CA THR A 184 -4.77 -7.24 21.85
C THR A 184 -5.89 -6.31 22.30
N GLU A 185 -6.87 -6.84 23.02
CA GLU A 185 -7.98 -6.07 23.56
C GLU A 185 -7.56 -5.22 24.76
N PRO A 186 -8.30 -4.14 25.09
CA PRO A 186 -8.07 -3.38 26.32
C PRO A 186 -8.12 -4.27 27.57
N GLU A 187 -7.26 -3.96 28.54
CA GLU A 187 -7.20 -4.70 29.80
C GLU A 187 -8.55 -4.71 30.52
N ARG A 188 -9.01 -5.90 30.91
CA ARG A 188 -10.20 -6.10 31.74
C ARG A 188 -9.87 -7.10 32.85
N ASN A 189 -10.04 -6.69 34.10
CA ASN A 189 -9.76 -7.51 35.29
C ASN A 189 -8.32 -8.05 35.36
N GLY A 190 -7.31 -7.26 34.97
CA GLY A 190 -5.91 -7.66 35.02
C GLY A 190 -5.43 -8.53 33.86
N VAL A 191 -6.28 -8.74 32.83
CA VAL A 191 -5.96 -9.56 31.66
C VAL A 191 -6.31 -8.79 30.39
N SER A 192 -5.41 -8.83 29.41
CA SER A 192 -5.65 -8.33 28.05
C SER A 192 -5.79 -9.53 27.12
N PRO A 193 -7.02 -9.92 26.72
CA PRO A 193 -7.22 -11.00 25.77
C PRO A 193 -6.50 -10.72 24.45
N THR A 194 -5.88 -11.75 23.89
CA THR A 194 -5.23 -11.68 22.58
C THR A 194 -5.75 -12.77 21.66
N TYR A 195 -5.96 -12.44 20.39
CA TYR A 195 -6.31 -13.42 19.37
C TYR A 195 -5.66 -13.10 18.03
N THR A 196 -5.42 -14.13 17.23
CA THR A 196 -4.79 -14.03 15.91
C THR A 196 -5.83 -14.20 14.82
N VAL A 197 -5.74 -13.42 13.76
CA VAL A 197 -6.61 -13.50 12.60
C VAL A 197 -5.77 -13.65 11.34
N SER A 198 -6.10 -14.66 10.54
CA SER A 198 -5.46 -14.87 9.24
C SER A 198 -6.23 -14.13 8.14
N TYR A 199 -5.48 -13.49 7.24
CA TYR A 199 -6.00 -12.74 6.09
C TYR A 199 -5.15 -13.01 4.84
N GLN A 200 -5.79 -12.95 3.68
CA GLN A 200 -5.14 -13.13 2.39
C GLN A 200 -5.25 -11.84 1.59
N TRP A 201 -4.10 -11.32 1.17
CA TRP A 201 -3.96 -10.20 0.26
C TRP A 201 -3.71 -10.70 -1.15
N ARG A 202 -4.43 -10.13 -2.12
CA ARG A 202 -4.17 -10.27 -3.55
C ARG A 202 -4.15 -8.89 -4.17
N GLN A 203 -3.20 -8.63 -5.06
CA GLN A 203 -3.14 -7.35 -5.75
C GLN A 203 -2.60 -7.46 -7.16
N THR A 204 -3.09 -6.54 -7.98
CA THR A 204 -2.64 -6.29 -9.35
C THR A 204 -2.31 -4.82 -9.48
N ILE A 205 -1.12 -4.53 -9.99
CA ILE A 205 -0.60 -3.20 -10.28
C ILE A 205 -0.44 -3.12 -11.80
N SER A 206 -1.01 -2.10 -12.41
CA SER A 206 -0.98 -1.88 -13.87
C SER A 206 -0.49 -0.47 -14.16
N PHE A 207 0.42 -0.37 -15.12
CA PHE A 207 1.09 0.88 -15.50
C PHE A 207 1.43 0.86 -16.99
N ASP A 208 1.94 1.96 -17.52
CA ASP A 208 2.39 2.05 -18.91
C ASP A 208 3.93 1.99 -18.97
N GLU A 209 4.45 1.22 -19.92
CA GLU A 209 5.89 1.11 -20.20
C GLU A 209 6.23 1.73 -21.56
N CYS A 210 7.51 2.05 -21.78
CA CYS A 210 7.97 2.49 -23.08
C CYS A 210 8.05 1.32 -24.07
N ILE A 211 7.15 1.29 -25.06
CA ILE A 211 7.10 0.26 -26.11
C ILE A 211 8.30 0.26 -27.09
N HIS A 212 9.22 1.23 -26.95
CA HIS A 212 10.39 1.38 -27.80
C HIS A 212 11.68 0.98 -27.08
N ASP A 213 11.57 0.48 -25.86
CA ASP A 213 12.72 0.02 -25.10
C ASP A 213 13.02 -1.44 -25.44
N ASP A 214 13.93 -1.66 -26.40
CA ASP A 214 14.37 -3.00 -26.78
C ASP A 214 15.12 -3.74 -25.65
N SER A 215 15.38 -3.08 -24.50
CA SER A 215 16.00 -3.69 -23.31
C SER A 215 15.02 -4.45 -22.40
N HIS A 216 13.83 -4.80 -22.93
CA HIS A 216 12.66 -5.50 -22.34
C HIS A 216 12.94 -6.79 -21.51
N HIS A 217 14.19 -7.12 -21.16
CA HIS A 217 14.59 -8.34 -20.45
C HIS A 217 15.52 -8.14 -19.23
N SER A 218 15.76 -6.91 -18.75
CA SER A 218 16.72 -6.72 -17.63
C SER A 218 16.11 -6.64 -16.22
N GLY A 219 14.78 -6.50 -16.09
CA GLY A 219 14.10 -6.58 -14.80
C GLY A 219 13.85 -8.03 -14.39
N SER A 220 14.15 -8.39 -13.14
CA SER A 220 13.81 -9.73 -12.64
C SER A 220 12.30 -9.95 -12.76
N ALA A 221 11.89 -11.01 -13.46
CA ALA A 221 10.47 -11.41 -13.59
C ALA A 221 9.81 -11.62 -12.21
N THR A 222 10.61 -11.75 -11.15
CA THR A 222 10.14 -11.87 -9.78
C THR A 222 11.04 -11.08 -8.83
N GLN A 223 10.45 -10.20 -8.02
CA GLN A 223 11.15 -9.42 -7.00
C GLN A 223 10.56 -9.73 -5.62
N GLN A 224 11.40 -9.77 -4.59
CA GLN A 224 10.96 -9.95 -3.20
C GLN A 224 11.03 -8.60 -2.48
N LEU A 225 9.93 -8.19 -1.86
CA LEU A 225 9.89 -7.10 -0.88
C LEU A 225 10.01 -7.70 0.51
N SER A 226 10.93 -7.20 1.33
CA SER A 226 11.03 -7.55 2.75
C SER A 226 10.52 -6.37 3.58
N VAL A 227 9.63 -6.62 4.53
CA VAL A 227 8.96 -5.62 5.35
C VAL A 227 9.14 -5.99 6.81
N ASP A 228 9.98 -5.23 7.52
CA ASP A 228 10.37 -5.58 8.89
C ASP A 228 9.57 -4.83 9.96
N SER A 229 9.54 -3.50 9.90
CA SER A 229 8.95 -2.67 10.96
C SER A 229 7.58 -2.14 10.56
N VAL A 230 6.53 -2.86 10.93
CA VAL A 230 5.13 -2.45 10.70
C VAL A 230 4.55 -1.87 11.99
N PHE A 231 4.06 -0.64 11.92
CA PHE A 231 3.33 0.02 13.00
C PHE A 231 2.01 0.54 12.44
N VAL A 232 0.91 0.27 13.15
CA VAL A 232 -0.45 0.64 12.78
C VAL A 232 -1.17 1.27 13.96
#